data_AF-A0A928LGL8-F1
#
_entry.id   AF-A0A928LGL8-F1
#
_cell.length_a   1.000
_cell.length_b   1.000
_cell.length_c   1.000
_cell.angle_alpha   90.00
_cell.angle_beta   90.00
_cell.angle_gamma   90.00
#
_symmetry.space_group_name_H-M   'P 1'
#
loop_
_entity.id
_entity.type
_entity.pdbx_description
1 polymer ?
#
loop_
_entity_poly.entity_id
_entity_poly.type
_entity_poly.pdbx_seq_one_letter_code
_entity_poly.pdbx_strand_id
1 'polypeptide(L)' 'MKNTDVQPIDQPTQTAYIVKEYGGKVAVFNPDEPQPMAVYEVYVHLLPENDIELLRKGIPVDDDYTLLKTLENFGL' A
#
# COMPACT_ATOMS: atom_id res chain seq x y z
N MET A 1 -42.56 -1.88 10.06
CA MET A 1 -42.27 -0.94 8.95
C MET A 1 -40.77 -0.79 8.91
N LYS A 2 -40.11 -1.24 7.83
CA LYS A 2 -38.66 -1.12 7.65
C LYS A 2 -38.39 0.32 7.25
N ASN A 3 -37.86 1.12 8.17
CA ASN A 3 -37.53 2.51 7.92
C ASN A 3 -36.01 2.64 7.93
N THR A 4 -35.51 2.58 6.71
CA THR A 4 -34.20 2.87 6.12
C THR A 4 -33.22 3.63 7.02
N ASP A 5 -32.20 2.89 7.46
CA ASP A 5 -30.93 3.42 7.96
C ASP A 5 -30.14 3.97 6.75
N VAL A 6 -30.40 5.23 6.37
CA VAL A 6 -29.54 5.95 5.43
C VAL A 6 -28.36 6.53 6.21
N GLN A 7 -27.33 5.73 6.42
CA GLN A 7 -26.04 6.25 6.85
C GLN A 7 -25.45 7.07 5.70
N PRO A 8 -24.94 8.29 5.96
CA PRO A 8 -24.23 9.07 4.95
C PRO A 8 -22.96 8.31 4.56
N ILE A 9 -22.87 7.87 3.30
CA ILE A 9 -21.66 7.22 2.76
C ILE A 9 -20.58 8.27 2.44
N ASP A 10 -20.14 9.02 3.45
CA ASP A 10 -18.74 9.45 3.46
C ASP A 10 -17.92 8.22 3.84
N GLN A 11 -17.80 7.26 2.91
CA GLN A 11 -16.84 6.17 3.08
C GLN A 11 -15.46 6.81 2.97
N PRO A 12 -14.65 6.87 4.04
CA PRO A 12 -13.25 7.18 3.85
C PRO A 12 -12.73 6.12 2.86
N THR A 13 -12.08 6.54 1.78
CA THR A 13 -11.21 5.64 0.99
C THR A 13 -10.17 5.13 1.97
N GLN A 14 -10.50 4.04 2.63
CA GLN A 14 -9.76 3.51 3.75
C GLN A 14 -8.61 2.74 3.12
N THR A 15 -7.44 3.40 3.06
CA THR A 15 -6.20 2.79 2.59
C THR A 15 -6.07 1.42 3.22
N ALA A 16 -6.06 0.37 2.40
CA ALA A 16 -5.98 -1.01 2.86
C ALA A 16 -4.53 -1.43 3.12
N TYR A 17 -3.60 -0.88 2.35
CA TYR A 17 -2.19 -1.23 2.40
C TYR A 17 -1.29 -0.02 2.22
N ILE A 18 -0.08 -0.10 2.75
CA ILE A 18 0.99 0.85 2.48
C ILE A 18 2.19 0.10 1.92
N VAL A 19 2.58 0.42 0.69
CA VAL A 19 3.82 -0.10 0.08
C VAL A 19 4.94 0.89 0.35
N LYS A 20 5.99 0.47 1.06
CA LYS A 20 7.11 1.33 1.41
C LYS A 20 8.44 0.57 1.54
N GLU A 21 9.52 1.32 1.64
CA GLU A 21 10.85 0.75 1.92
C GLU A 21 10.94 0.23 3.36
N TYR A 22 11.53 -0.96 3.52
CA TYR A 22 11.87 -1.55 4.80
C TYR A 22 13.19 -2.32 4.71
N GLY A 23 14.22 -1.84 5.40
CA GLY A 23 15.53 -2.50 5.44
C GLY A 23 16.22 -2.58 4.08
N GLY A 24 15.99 -1.58 3.22
CA GLY A 24 16.48 -1.52 1.84
C GLY A 24 15.66 -2.35 0.85
N LYS A 25 14.54 -2.95 1.27
CA LYS A 25 13.68 -3.79 0.43
C LYS A 25 12.26 -3.20 0.29
N VAL A 26 11.54 -3.61 -0.76
CA VAL A 26 10.11 -3.29 -0.91
C VAL A 26 9.31 -4.12 0.08
N ALA A 27 8.39 -3.47 0.82
CA ALA A 27 7.55 -4.13 1.80
C ALA A 27 6.13 -3.56 1.81
N VAL A 28 5.18 -4.38 2.24
CA VAL A 28 3.77 -4.05 2.37
C VAL A 28 3.41 -4.06 3.84
N PHE A 29 2.63 -3.07 4.27
CA PHE A 29 2.21 -2.85 5.65
C PHE A 29 0.68 -2.74 5.73
N ASN A 30 0.12 -3.22 6.85
CA ASN A 30 -1.18 -2.75 7.30
C ASN A 30 -1.03 -1.29 7.76
N PRO A 31 -2.01 -0.41 7.47
CA PRO A 31 -1.95 0.99 7.91
C PRO A 31 -1.78 1.16 9.41
N ASP A 32 -2.37 0.24 10.19
CA ASP A 32 -2.39 0.28 11.65
C ASP A 32 -1.22 -0.46 12.30
N GLU A 33 -0.37 -1.14 11.52
CA GLU A 33 0.73 -1.95 12.06
C GLU A 33 2.11 -1.39 11.70
N PRO A 34 3.04 -1.33 12.67
CA PRO A 34 4.39 -0.83 12.42
C PRO A 34 5.30 -1.87 11.73
N GLN A 35 4.91 -3.15 11.71
CA GLN A 35 5.66 -4.22 11.06
C GLN A 35 5.08 -4.53 9.68
N PRO A 36 5.93 -4.89 8.70
CA PRO A 36 5.45 -5.27 7.38
C PRO A 36 4.71 -6.60 7.46
N MET A 37 3.58 -6.70 6.75
CA MET A 37 2.92 -7.98 6.52
C MET A 37 3.71 -8.86 5.53
N ALA A 38 4.45 -8.22 4.62
CA ALA A 38 5.25 -8.87 3.60
C ALA A 38 6.48 -8.03 3.27
N VAL A 39 7.63 -8.68 3.09
CA VAL A 39 8.87 -8.08 2.60
C VAL A 39 9.31 -8.87 1.38
N TYR A 40 9.51 -8.16 0.27
CA TYR A 40 9.88 -8.77 -1.00
C TYR A 40 11.38 -8.64 -1.24
N GLU A 41 11.97 -9.57 -1.97
CA GLU A 41 13.41 -9.58 -2.28
C GLU A 41 13.79 -8.62 -3.42
N VAL A 42 13.17 -7.44 -3.45
CA VAL A 42 13.51 -6.35 -4.37
C VAL A 42 14.21 -5.26 -3.59
N TYR A 43 15.47 -4.99 -3.95
CA TYR A 43 16.27 -3.96 -3.31
C TYR A 43 15.90 -2.59 -3.87
N VAL A 44 15.48 -1.68 -2.98
CA VAL A 44 15.00 -0.35 -3.36
C VAL A 44 16.08 0.45 -4.09
N HIS A 45 17.37 0.27 -3.77
CA HIS A 45 18.46 0.97 -4.46
C HIS A 45 18.63 0.58 -5.93
N LEU A 46 18.00 -0.50 -6.40
CA LEU A 46 18.02 -0.93 -7.80
C LEU A 46 16.86 -0.34 -8.61
N LEU A 47 15.90 0.32 -7.94
CA LEU A 47 14.75 0.92 -8.58
C LEU A 47 15.07 2.32 -9.13
N PRO A 48 14.29 2.82 -10.10
CA PRO A 48 14.36 4.21 -10.53
C PRO A 48 14.24 5.19 -9.35
N GLU A 49 14.96 6.32 -9.41
CA GLU A 49 15.00 7.29 -8.29
C GLU A 49 13.60 7.79 -7.88
N ASN A 50 12.72 8.01 -8.86
CA ASN A 50 11.32 8.37 -8.60
C ASN A 50 10.57 7.32 -7.76
N ASP A 51 10.81 6.04 -8.03
CA ASP A 51 10.17 4.93 -7.32
C ASP A 51 10.72 4.81 -5.90
N ILE A 52 12.02 5.06 -5.72
CA ILE A 52 12.66 5.14 -4.40
C ILE A 52 11.98 6.24 -3.56
N GLU A 53 11.75 7.41 -4.14
CA GLU A 53 11.09 8.51 -3.43
C GLU A 53 9.65 8.17 -3.04
N LEU A 54 8.89 7.51 -3.93
CA LEU A 54 7.54 7.04 -3.63
C LEU A 54 7.53 6.02 -2.50
N LEU A 55 8.42 5.03 -2.54
CA LEU A 55 8.56 4.01 -1.49
C LEU A 55 9.02 4.60 -0.15
N ARG A 56 9.82 5.67 -0.15
CA ARG A 56 10.19 6.39 1.08
C ARG A 56 9.03 7.18 1.68
N LYS A 57 8.16 7.75 0.84
CA LYS A 57 6.93 8.45 1.27
C LYS A 57 5.86 7.47 1.76
N GLY A 58 5.87 6.26 1.23
CA GLY A 58 4.83 5.26 1.43
C GLY A 58 3.69 5.49 0.45
N ILE A 59 3.36 4.43 -0.29
CA ILE A 59 2.34 4.45 -1.33
C ILE A 59 1.06 3.86 -0.71
N PRO A 60 0.03 4.67 -0.46
CA PRO A 60 -1.27 4.16 -0.02
C PRO A 60 -1.93 3.40 -1.17
N VAL A 61 -2.50 2.25 -0.84
CA VAL A 61 -3.19 1.38 -1.78
C VAL A 61 -4.52 0.96 -1.16
N ASP A 62 -5.59 1.08 -1.94
CA ASP A 62 -6.96 0.94 -1.43
C ASP A 62 -7.51 -0.49 -1.54
N ASP A 63 -6.91 -1.34 -2.37
CA ASP A 63 -7.39 -2.69 -2.62
C ASP A 63 -6.29 -3.65 -3.13
N ASP A 64 -6.57 -4.96 -3.10
CA ASP A 64 -5.65 -6.03 -3.51
C ASP A 64 -5.23 -5.95 -4.98
N TYR A 65 -6.13 -5.49 -5.86
CA TYR A 65 -5.84 -5.40 -7.30
C TYR A 65 -4.84 -4.28 -7.57
N THR A 66 -5.03 -3.12 -6.95
CA THR A 66 -4.13 -1.98 -7.00
C THR A 66 -2.81 -2.31 -6.31
N LEU A 67 -2.82 -3.14 -5.26
CA LEU A 67 -1.61 -3.65 -4.62
C LEU A 67 -0.80 -4.49 -5.61
N LEU A 68 -1.44 -5.47 -6.24
CA LEU A 68 -0.78 -6.32 -7.24
C LEU A 68 -0.18 -5.48 -8.38
N LYS A 69 -0.94 -4.51 -8.92
CA LYS A 69 -0.43 -3.59 -9.95
C LYS A 69 0.75 -2.75 -9.49
N THR A 70 0.73 -2.30 -8.24
CA THR A 70 1.82 -1.55 -7.65
C THR A 70 3.09 -2.41 -7.53
N LEU A 71 2.94 -3.66 -7.11
CA LEU A 71 4.05 -4.61 -6.99
C LEU A 71 4.61 -5.00 -8.37
N GLU A 72 3.74 -5.27 -9.36
CA GLU A 72 4.15 -5.55 -10.75
C GLU A 72 5.01 -4.42 -11.33
N ASN A 73 4.69 -3.16 -11.03
CA ASN A 73 5.50 -2.01 -11.47
C ASN A 73 6.92 -2.00 -10.90
N PHE A 74 7.14 -2.62 -9.72
CA PHE A 74 8.46 -2.81 -9.13
C PHE A 74 9.16 -4.10 -9.59
N GLY A 75 8.56 -4.85 -10.52
CA GLY A 75 9.11 -6.09 -11.05
C GLY A 75 8.88 -7.32 -10.17
N LEU A 76 7.83 -7.30 -9.34
CA LEU A 76 7.40 -8.42 -8.50
C LEU A 76 6.33 -9.29 -9.17
#